data_AF-A0A449INE2-F1
#
_entry.id   AF-A0A449INE2-F1
#
_cell.length_a   1.000
_cell.length_b   1.000
_cell.length_c   1.000
_cell.angle_alpha   90.00
_cell.angle_beta   90.00
_cell.angle_gamma   90.00
#
_symmetry.space_group_name_H-M   'P 1'
#
loop_
_entity.id
_entity.type
_entity.pdbx_description
1 polymer ?
#
loop_
_entity_poly.entity_id
_entity_poly.type
_entity_poly.pdbx_seq_one_letter_code
_entity_poly.pdbx_strand_id
1 'polypeptide(L)'
;MRAPFLCLRFGWPSVSAAPLCPAPGAVAYATVERVTDGDTLRLKDGRSVRMIGLNAPETGKKGRPAEPFAEAARKRLQTLVAQSDGRVGLLPGKQARDRYGRTLAHVFWWRWQQP
;
A
#
# COMPACT_ATOMS: atom_id res chain seq x y z
N MET A 1 -36.34 45.15 43.71
CA MET A 1 -35.29 44.42 44.47
C MET A 1 -35.64 42.93 44.45
N ARG A 2 -34.77 42.09 43.88
CA ARG A 2 -34.75 40.60 43.73
C ARG A 2 -34.16 40.28 42.34
N ALA A 3 -33.14 39.48 42.08
CA ALA A 3 -32.15 38.71 42.86
C ALA A 3 -30.93 38.51 41.91
N PRO A 4 -29.68 38.33 42.39
CA PRO A 4 -28.52 38.17 41.51
C PRO A 4 -28.45 36.74 40.93
N PHE A 5 -28.24 36.64 39.63
CA PHE A 5 -27.86 35.42 38.93
C PHE A 5 -26.46 35.00 39.40
N LEU A 6 -26.37 33.94 40.19
CA LEU A 6 -25.11 33.26 40.48
C LEU A 6 -25.03 32.00 39.61
N CYS A 7 -24.51 32.15 38.38
CA CYS A 7 -24.07 31.00 37.60
C CYS A 7 -22.79 30.45 38.22
N LEU A 8 -22.90 29.41 39.05
CA LEU A 8 -21.76 28.57 39.41
C LEU A 8 -21.21 27.93 38.13
N ARG A 9 -20.10 28.44 37.61
CA ARG A 9 -19.31 27.76 36.58
C ARG A 9 -18.56 26.61 37.24
N PHE A 10 -19.14 25.42 37.20
CA PHE A 10 -18.39 24.20 37.44
C PHE A 10 -17.32 24.08 36.34
N GLY A 11 -16.05 24.29 36.73
CA GLY A 11 -14.90 24.11 35.85
C GLY A 11 -14.77 22.66 35.46
N TRP A 12 -15.15 22.33 34.23
CA TRP A 12 -14.89 21.02 33.65
C TRP A 12 -13.38 20.88 33.47
N PRO A 13 -12.73 19.82 34.00
CA PRO A 13 -11.34 19.58 33.66
C PRO A 13 -11.23 19.34 32.16
N SER A 14 -10.47 20.19 31.48
CA SER A 14 -10.04 19.96 30.10
C SER A 14 -9.17 18.72 30.08
N VAL A 15 -9.73 17.58 29.67
CA VAL A 15 -8.95 16.40 29.35
C VAL A 15 -8.16 16.72 28.08
N SER A 16 -6.85 16.90 28.21
CA SER A 16 -5.95 16.98 27.06
C SER A 16 -5.93 15.61 26.37
N ALA A 17 -6.52 15.53 25.18
CA ALA A 17 -6.34 14.38 24.31
C ALA A 17 -4.86 14.30 23.90
N ALA A 18 -4.16 13.28 24.39
CA ALA A 18 -2.84 12.96 23.88
C ALA A 18 -2.96 12.65 22.37
N PRO A 19 -1.99 13.08 21.53
CA PRO A 19 -2.02 12.75 20.12
C PRO A 19 -1.99 11.23 19.97
N LEU A 20 -3.06 10.68 19.38
CA LEU A 20 -3.09 9.30 18.93
C LEU A 20 -1.89 9.09 18.00
N CYS A 21 -1.15 7.99 18.21
CA CYS A 21 -0.04 7.59 17.34
C CYS A 21 -0.45 7.79 15.88
N PRO A 22 0.35 8.50 15.06
CA PRO A 22 -0.01 8.73 13.67
C PRO A 22 -0.23 7.38 13.00
N ALA A 23 -1.38 7.25 12.34
CA ALA A 23 -1.69 6.03 11.59
C ALA A 23 -0.57 5.78 10.56
N PRO A 24 -0.25 4.50 10.27
CA PRO A 24 0.64 4.19 9.17
C PRO A 24 0.17 4.90 7.89
N GLY A 25 1.11 5.27 7.03
CA GLY A 25 0.85 6.13 5.86
C GLY A 25 -0.39 5.71 5.07
N ALA A 26 -1.04 6.69 4.41
CA ALA A 26 -2.25 6.41 3.66
C ALA A 26 -2.00 5.38 2.54
N VAL A 27 -2.85 4.36 2.46
CA VAL A 27 -2.86 3.41 1.34
C VAL A 27 -3.38 4.11 0.11
N ALA A 28 -2.55 4.19 -0.94
CA ALA A 28 -2.92 4.74 -2.23
C ALA A 28 -3.38 3.64 -3.18
N TYR A 29 -4.52 3.80 -3.81
CA TYR A 29 -5.01 2.82 -4.79
C TYR A 29 -4.49 3.11 -6.19
N ALA A 30 -4.16 2.05 -6.93
CA ALA A 30 -3.71 2.15 -8.31
C ALA A 30 -4.25 0.99 -9.15
N THR A 31 -4.26 1.20 -10.47
CA THR A 31 -4.62 0.17 -11.45
C THR A 31 -3.35 -0.44 -12.03
N VAL A 32 -3.30 -1.77 -12.03
CA VAL A 32 -2.21 -2.54 -12.64
C VAL A 32 -2.41 -2.56 -14.15
N GLU A 33 -1.34 -2.22 -14.87
CA GLU A 33 -1.25 -2.38 -16.32
C GLU A 33 -0.81 -3.81 -16.66
N ARG A 34 0.29 -4.28 -16.04
CA ARG A 34 0.80 -5.64 -16.22
C ARG A 34 1.70 -6.09 -15.08
N VAL A 35 1.87 -7.41 -14.96
CA VAL A 35 2.84 -8.05 -14.07
C VAL A 35 4.15 -8.29 -14.82
N THR A 36 5.27 -7.82 -14.30
CA THR A 36 6.60 -8.01 -14.91
C THR A 36 7.24 -9.30 -14.42
N ASP A 37 7.34 -9.46 -13.09
CA ASP A 37 7.93 -10.62 -12.40
C ASP A 37 7.04 -11.01 -11.23
N GLY A 38 7.37 -12.06 -10.48
CA GLY A 38 6.58 -12.51 -9.32
C GLY A 38 6.52 -11.53 -8.13
N ASP A 39 7.24 -10.39 -8.19
CA ASP A 39 7.25 -9.35 -7.15
C ASP A 39 7.16 -7.91 -7.69
N THR A 40 6.98 -7.75 -9.01
CA THR A 40 7.10 -6.45 -9.68
C THR A 40 5.90 -6.17 -10.58
N LEU A 41 5.22 -5.06 -10.32
CA LEU A 41 4.04 -4.57 -11.03
C LEU A 41 4.37 -3.34 -11.88
N ARG A 42 3.72 -3.22 -13.03
CA ARG A 42 3.64 -1.99 -13.81
C ARG A 42 2.24 -1.42 -13.67
N LEU A 43 2.13 -0.16 -13.29
CA LEU A 43 0.87 0.55 -13.10
C LEU A 43 0.51 1.36 -14.35
N LYS A 44 -0.78 1.63 -14.55
CA LYS A 44 -1.28 2.45 -15.67
C LYS A 44 -0.77 3.90 -15.65
N ASP A 45 -0.35 4.40 -14.51
CA ASP A 45 0.28 5.73 -14.36
C ASP A 45 1.77 5.74 -14.73
N GLY A 46 2.30 4.63 -15.26
CA GLY A 46 3.68 4.50 -15.72
C GLY A 46 4.67 4.08 -14.62
N ARG A 47 4.27 4.06 -13.35
CA ARG A 47 5.16 3.62 -12.26
C ARG A 47 5.40 2.11 -12.32
N SER A 48 6.63 1.73 -12.02
CA SER A 48 7.00 0.34 -11.73
C SER A 48 7.09 0.18 -10.21
N VAL A 49 6.33 -0.76 -9.63
CA VAL A 49 6.30 -1.02 -8.19
C VAL A 49 6.98 -2.36 -7.90
N ARG A 50 7.95 -2.36 -6.99
CA ARG A 50 8.52 -3.58 -6.41
C ARG A 50 7.97 -3.79 -5.00
N MET A 51 7.50 -5.01 -4.75
CA MET A 51 6.92 -5.42 -3.48
C MET A 51 8.01 -5.51 -2.40
N ILE A 52 7.79 -4.85 -1.27
CA ILE A 52 8.71 -4.92 -0.13
C ILE A 52 8.55 -6.28 0.57
N GLY A 53 9.68 -6.92 0.90
CA GLY A 53 9.72 -8.20 1.61
C GLY A 53 9.52 -9.43 0.72
N LEU A 54 9.43 -9.25 -0.60
CA LEU A 54 9.32 -10.33 -1.57
C LEU A 54 10.50 -10.28 -2.56
N ASN A 55 11.12 -11.43 -2.81
CA ASN A 55 12.14 -11.59 -3.85
C ASN A 55 11.76 -12.81 -4.70
N ALA A 56 11.03 -12.57 -5.78
CA ALA A 56 10.61 -13.63 -6.68
C ALA A 56 11.72 -13.94 -7.70
N PRO A 57 11.77 -15.18 -8.23
CA PRO A 57 12.66 -15.49 -9.34
C PRO A 57 12.36 -14.60 -10.54
N GLU A 58 13.40 -14.13 -11.20
CA GLU A 58 13.29 -13.18 -12.30
C GLU A 58 12.89 -13.88 -13.60
N THR A 59 11.94 -13.25 -14.32
CA THR A 59 11.61 -13.70 -15.67
C THR A 59 12.78 -13.40 -16.59
N GLY A 60 13.09 -14.34 -17.50
CA GLY A 60 14.22 -14.21 -18.41
C GLY A 60 14.09 -12.93 -19.25
N LYS A 61 15.15 -12.11 -19.27
CA LYS A 61 15.17 -10.82 -19.98
C LYS A 61 16.45 -10.70 -20.80
N LYS A 62 16.35 -10.04 -21.96
CA LYS A 62 17.50 -9.71 -22.85
C LYS A 62 18.36 -10.93 -23.20
N GLY A 63 17.72 -12.02 -23.61
CA GLY A 63 18.40 -13.26 -24.00
C GLY A 63 18.85 -14.14 -22.83
N ARG A 64 18.60 -13.76 -21.58
CA ARG A 64 18.84 -14.63 -20.41
C ARG A 64 17.66 -15.59 -20.20
N PRO A 65 17.92 -16.86 -19.84
CA PRO A 65 16.87 -17.79 -19.48
C PRO A 65 16.14 -17.30 -18.22
N ALA A 66 14.88 -17.71 -18.08
CA ALA A 66 14.12 -17.48 -16.86
C ALA A 66 14.71 -18.32 -15.72
N GLU A 67 14.67 -17.78 -14.51
CA GLU A 67 15.02 -18.55 -13.31
C GLU A 67 13.97 -19.63 -13.04
N PRO A 68 14.35 -20.74 -12.37
CA PRO A 68 13.39 -21.75 -11.95
C PRO A 68 12.21 -21.13 -11.21
N PHE A 69 10.99 -21.52 -11.60
CA PHE A 69 9.71 -21.02 -11.04
C PHE A 69 9.36 -19.56 -11.33
N ALA A 70 10.12 -18.81 -12.13
CA ALA A 70 9.82 -17.41 -12.45
C ALA A 70 8.44 -17.23 -13.11
N GLU A 71 8.12 -18.06 -14.12
CA GLU A 71 6.81 -17.99 -14.79
C GLU A 71 5.66 -18.41 -13.87
N ALA A 72 5.89 -19.38 -12.98
CA ALA A 72 4.88 -19.78 -12.00
C ALA A 72 4.60 -18.66 -11.00
N ALA A 73 5.64 -18.00 -10.49
CA ALA A 73 5.51 -16.86 -9.58
C ALA A 73 4.79 -15.67 -10.26
N ARG A 74 5.18 -15.34 -11.49
CA ARG A 74 4.53 -14.31 -12.31
C ARG A 74 3.05 -14.64 -12.54
N LYS A 75 2.73 -15.87 -12.93
CA LYS A 75 1.34 -16.31 -13.15
C LYS A 75 0.51 -16.23 -11.88
N ARG A 76 1.09 -16.60 -10.73
CA ARG A 76 0.41 -16.48 -9.43
C ARG A 76 0.06 -15.02 -9.12
N LEU A 77 1.00 -14.11 -9.34
CA LEU A 77 0.76 -12.68 -9.13
C LEU A 77 -0.29 -12.12 -10.10
N GLN A 78 -0.28 -12.54 -11.37
CA GLN A 78 -1.31 -12.19 -12.34
C GLN A 78 -2.71 -12.62 -11.89
N THR A 79 -2.85 -13.84 -11.36
CA THR A 79 -4.12 -14.32 -10.81
C THR A 79 -4.62 -13.46 -9.66
N LEU A 80 -3.74 -13.05 -8.73
CA LEU A 80 -4.11 -12.20 -7.59
C LEU A 80 -4.58 -10.80 -8.04
N VAL A 81 -3.90 -10.23 -9.05
CA VAL A 81 -4.29 -8.97 -9.67
C VAL A 81 -5.66 -9.10 -10.35
N ALA A 82 -5.88 -10.17 -11.10
CA ALA A 82 -7.17 -10.43 -11.77
C ALA A 82 -8.31 -10.61 -10.77
N GLN A 83 -8.07 -11.32 -9.65
CA GLN A 83 -9.02 -11.49 -8.57
C GLN A 83 -9.34 -10.18 -7.82
N SER A 84 -8.54 -9.14 -8.01
CA SER A 84 -8.71 -7.81 -7.43
C SER A 84 -9.21 -6.78 -8.43
N ASP A 85 -9.82 -7.22 -9.55
CA ASP A 85 -10.30 -6.37 -10.65
C ASP A 85 -9.21 -5.45 -11.23
N GLY A 86 -7.95 -5.90 -11.21
CA GLY A 86 -6.80 -5.11 -11.64
C GLY A 86 -6.43 -3.96 -10.71
N ARG A 87 -7.01 -3.87 -9.52
CA ARG A 87 -6.77 -2.79 -8.55
C ARG A 87 -5.95 -3.29 -7.36
N VAL A 88 -5.03 -2.45 -6.90
CA VAL A 88 -4.18 -2.72 -5.73
C VAL A 88 -4.09 -1.50 -4.83
N GLY A 89 -4.00 -1.73 -3.53
CA GLY A 89 -3.59 -0.73 -2.54
C GLY A 89 -2.07 -0.75 -2.38
N LEU A 90 -1.47 0.43 -2.29
CA LEU A 90 -0.02 0.63 -2.17
C LEU A 90 0.27 1.41 -0.90
N LEU A 91 1.06 0.81 -0.01
CA LEU A 91 1.62 1.48 1.15
C LEU A 91 3.13 1.65 0.94
N PRO A 92 3.62 2.87 0.69
CA PRO A 92 5.05 3.12 0.53
C PRO A 92 5.84 2.67 1.76
N GLY A 93 7.00 2.07 1.54
CA GLY A 93 7.93 1.76 2.62
C GLY A 93 8.68 2.99 3.14
N LYS A 94 9.58 2.77 4.10
CA LYS A 94 10.50 3.83 4.60
C LYS A 94 11.30 4.47 3.46
N GLN A 95 11.75 3.65 2.51
CA GLN A 95 12.34 4.11 1.27
C GLN A 95 11.27 4.09 0.19
N ALA A 96 11.06 5.22 -0.48
CA ALA A 96 10.02 5.34 -1.50
C ALA A 96 10.43 4.73 -2.85
N ARG A 97 11.73 4.73 -3.17
CA ARG A 97 12.27 4.24 -4.45
C ARG A 97 13.57 3.47 -4.26
N ASP A 98 13.83 2.52 -5.15
CA ASP A 98 15.13 1.87 -5.27
C ASP A 98 16.07 2.61 -6.24
N ARG A 99 17.32 2.12 -6.34
CA ARG A 99 18.35 2.69 -7.24
C ARG A 99 18.01 2.64 -8.72
N TYR A 100 17.00 1.86 -9.12
CA TYR A 100 16.52 1.72 -10.49
C TYR A 100 15.28 2.57 -10.76
N GLY A 101 14.83 3.36 -9.78
CA GLY A 101 13.67 4.24 -9.89
C GLY A 101 12.32 3.53 -9.69
N ARG A 102 12.31 2.26 -9.27
CA ARG A 102 11.05 1.55 -8.95
C ARG A 102 10.52 2.04 -7.61
N THR A 103 9.21 2.23 -7.51
CA THR A 103 8.53 2.51 -6.25
C THR A 103 8.58 1.27 -5.35
N LEU A 104 8.95 1.45 -4.09
CA LEU A 104 8.95 0.38 -3.08
C LEU A 104 7.69 0.51 -2.23
N ALA A 105 6.83 -0.51 -2.27
CA ALA A 105 5.58 -0.50 -1.51
C ALA A 105 5.18 -1.90 -1.02
N HIS A 106 4.44 -1.95 0.08
CA HIS A 106 3.61 -3.08 0.44
C HIS A 106 2.33 -3.04 -0.42
N VAL A 107 1.97 -4.17 -1.01
CA VAL A 107 0.83 -4.28 -1.93
C VAL A 107 -0.30 -5.03 -1.24
N PHE A 108 -1.48 -4.42 -1.26
CA PHE A 108 -2.72 -4.97 -0.71
C PHE A 108 -3.72 -5.22 -1.84
N TRP A 109 -4.43 -6.34 -1.73
CA TRP A 109 -5.44 -6.74 -2.70
C TRP A 109 -6.76 -6.06 -2.38
N TRP A 110 -7.33 -5.33 -3.34
CA TRP A 110 -8.58 -4.57 -3.16
C TRP A 110 -9.73 -5.42 -2.62
N ARG A 111 -9.84 -6.68 -3.07
CA ARG A 111 -10.94 -7.58 -2.70
C ARG A 111 -10.85 -8.16 -1.28
N TRP A 112 -9.71 -8.02 -0.59
CA TRP A 112 -9.54 -8.53 0.79
C TRP A 112 -9.87 -7.50 1.88
N GLN A 113 -10.32 -6.29 1.51
CA GLN A 113 -10.75 -5.25 2.45
C GLN A 113 -12.27 -5.09 2.56
N GLN A 114 -13.06 -5.94 1.88
CA GLN A 114 -14.52 -5.97 2.05
C GLN A 114 -14.87 -7.06 3.07
N PRO A 115 -15.61 -6.75 4.15
CA PRO A 115 -16.03 -7.73 5.15
C PRO A 115 -16.98 -8.80 4.59
#